data_AF-A0A1I4N0D4-F1
#
_entry.id   AF-A0A1I4N0D4-F1
#
_cell.length_a   1.000
_cell.length_b   1.000
_cell.length_c   1.000
_cell.angle_alpha   90.00
_cell.angle_beta   90.00
_cell.angle_gamma   90.00
#
_symmetry.space_group_name_H-M   'P 1'
#
loop_
_entity.id
_entity.type
_entity.pdbx_description
1 polymer ?
#
loop_
_entity_poly.entity_id
_entity_poly.type
_entity_poly.pdbx_seq_one_letter_code
_entity_poly.pdbx_strand_id
1 'polypeptide(L)'
;MVTVRFPAVSGLFYPADSQQLVEHIEQLLSTAQPHKSIPKALIVPHAGYIYSGAIAASAYVTLCSFAECIRRVILLGPAHRVAVRGLVLPNVDAFTSPLGRMMIDTAAITNIIHLPQVTVSPQAHVLEHSLEVQLPFLQSTLTDFSIVPLVVGMASAEEVAEVLDCLWGSEETLIIVSSDLSHYQPYAIAQREDSKTVSSILQLN
;
A
#
# COMPACT_ATOMS: atom_id res chain seq x y z
N MET A 1 16.16 21.32 0.75
CA MET A 1 16.37 19.99 1.38
C MET A 1 15.16 19.16 1.08
N VAL A 2 15.32 17.85 0.84
CA VAL A 2 14.19 16.92 0.64
C VAL A 2 13.50 16.72 2.00
N THR A 3 12.20 16.97 2.07
CA THR A 3 11.36 16.73 3.24
C THR A 3 10.90 15.27 3.25
N VAL A 4 10.87 14.64 4.44
CA VAL A 4 10.66 13.18 4.55
C VAL A 4 9.63 12.81 5.61
N ARG A 5 8.83 11.78 5.33
CA ARG A 5 8.03 11.05 6.33
C ARG A 5 8.85 9.87 6.86
N PHE A 6 9.16 9.92 8.15
CA PHE A 6 9.82 8.82 8.87
C PHE A 6 8.85 7.67 9.20
N PRO A 7 9.35 6.43 9.34
CA PRO A 7 8.50 5.31 9.72
C PRO A 7 7.96 5.48 11.15
N ALA A 8 6.68 5.19 11.35
CA ALA A 8 5.98 5.25 12.62
C ALA A 8 5.95 3.90 13.35
N VAL A 9 6.13 2.78 12.65
CA VAL A 9 6.00 1.42 13.20
C VAL A 9 7.20 0.50 12.96
N SER A 10 8.32 1.06 12.50
CA SER A 10 9.60 0.34 12.41
C SER A 10 10.06 -0.13 13.80
N GLY A 11 10.44 -1.41 13.92
CA GLY A 11 10.76 -2.07 15.18
C GLY A 11 9.54 -2.61 15.94
N LEU A 12 8.31 -2.31 15.47
CA LEU A 12 7.07 -2.80 16.06
C LEU A 12 6.33 -3.75 15.11
N PHE A 13 6.10 -3.33 13.86
CA PHE A 13 5.37 -4.11 12.86
C PHE A 13 6.29 -4.93 11.97
N TYR A 14 7.52 -4.46 11.80
CA TYR A 14 8.58 -5.09 11.03
C TYR A 14 9.95 -4.72 11.64
N PRO A 15 11.02 -5.49 11.41
CA PRO A 15 12.34 -5.20 11.97
C PRO A 15 12.83 -3.77 11.68
N ALA A 16 13.43 -3.12 12.68
CA ALA A 16 14.06 -1.80 12.49
C ALA A 16 15.45 -1.87 11.88
N ASP A 17 16.14 -3.00 12.06
CA ASP A 17 17.42 -3.26 11.44
C ASP A 17 17.23 -3.62 9.96
N SER A 18 17.98 -2.94 9.08
CA SER A 18 17.81 -3.09 7.63
C SER A 18 18.17 -4.49 7.14
N GLN A 19 19.22 -5.11 7.71
CA GLN A 19 19.65 -6.43 7.29
C GLN A 19 18.62 -7.49 7.70
N GLN A 20 18.17 -7.45 8.96
CA GLN A 20 17.10 -8.34 9.45
C GLN A 20 15.80 -8.16 8.66
N LEU A 21 15.47 -6.92 8.27
CA LEU A 21 14.29 -6.65 7.46
C LEU A 21 14.38 -7.27 6.07
N VAL A 22 15.52 -7.13 5.39
CA VAL A 22 15.76 -7.76 4.07
C VAL A 22 15.66 -9.29 4.20
N GLU A 23 16.41 -9.89 5.12
CA GLU A 23 16.43 -11.35 5.31
C GLU A 23 15.02 -11.90 5.61
N HIS A 24 14.25 -11.19 6.45
CA HIS A 24 12.89 -11.58 6.78
C HIS A 24 11.96 -11.51 5.55
N ILE A 25 12.02 -10.44 4.76
CA ILE A 25 11.20 -10.31 3.55
C ILE A 25 11.60 -11.34 2.49
N GLU A 26 12.89 -11.55 2.27
CA GLU A 26 13.40 -12.58 1.35
C GLU A 26 12.93 -13.98 1.74
N GLN A 27 12.97 -14.31 3.03
CA GLN A 27 12.42 -15.57 3.52
C GLN A 27 10.94 -15.70 3.19
N LEU A 28 10.13 -14.66 3.47
CA LEU A 28 8.70 -14.67 3.18
C LEU A 28 8.44 -14.84 1.67
N LEU A 29 9.12 -14.06 0.83
CA LEU A 29 9.00 -14.11 -0.63
C LEU A 29 9.43 -15.47 -1.21
N SER A 30 10.51 -16.07 -0.69
CA SER A 30 11.04 -17.36 -1.18
C SER A 30 10.09 -18.54 -0.95
N THR A 31 9.23 -18.44 0.07
CA THR A 31 8.22 -19.48 0.38
C THR A 31 6.89 -19.26 -0.33
N ALA A 32 6.70 -18.10 -0.94
CA ALA A 32 5.47 -17.74 -1.64
C ALA A 32 5.48 -18.25 -3.08
N GLN A 33 4.28 -18.54 -3.63
CA GLN A 33 4.12 -18.96 -5.01
C GLN A 33 3.58 -17.80 -5.85
N PRO A 34 4.28 -17.37 -6.92
CA PRO A 34 3.80 -16.30 -7.78
C PRO A 34 2.60 -16.75 -8.61
N HIS A 35 1.65 -15.84 -8.79
CA HIS A 35 0.60 -15.99 -9.79
C HIS A 35 1.15 -15.69 -11.20
N LYS A 36 0.52 -16.25 -12.23
CA LYS A 36 0.96 -16.07 -13.63
C LYS A 36 0.46 -14.77 -14.27
N SER A 37 -0.54 -14.14 -13.68
CA SER A 37 -1.12 -12.89 -14.17
C SER A 37 -0.24 -11.70 -13.83
N ILE A 38 -0.26 -10.68 -14.68
CA ILE A 38 0.31 -9.36 -14.41
C ILE A 38 -0.80 -8.48 -13.82
N PRO A 39 -0.89 -8.30 -12.49
CA PRO A 39 -1.95 -7.50 -11.88
C PRO A 39 -1.74 -6.00 -12.09
N LYS A 40 -2.82 -5.29 -12.43
CA LYS A 40 -2.89 -3.82 -12.32
C LYS A 40 -3.00 -3.36 -10.86
N ALA A 41 -3.61 -4.19 -10.01
CA ALA A 41 -3.82 -3.89 -8.61
C ALA A 41 -3.59 -5.11 -7.72
N LEU A 42 -3.08 -4.89 -6.51
CA LEU A 42 -3.01 -5.87 -5.42
C LEU A 42 -3.83 -5.38 -4.22
N ILE A 43 -4.51 -6.30 -3.55
CA ILE A 43 -5.11 -6.06 -2.23
C ILE A 43 -4.26 -6.82 -1.21
N VAL A 44 -3.68 -6.11 -0.24
CA VAL A 44 -2.68 -6.66 0.68
C VAL A 44 -2.93 -6.21 2.12
N PRO A 45 -2.68 -7.08 3.12
CA PRO A 45 -2.86 -6.74 4.52
C PRO A 45 -1.78 -5.78 5.04
N HIS A 46 -2.05 -5.11 6.16
CA HIS A 46 -1.13 -4.15 6.80
C HIS A 46 -0.93 -4.37 8.30
N ALA A 47 -1.32 -5.53 8.85
CA ALA A 47 -0.86 -5.95 10.17
C ALA A 47 0.68 -6.13 10.24
N GLY A 48 1.23 -6.33 11.43
CA GLY A 48 2.66 -6.64 11.59
C GLY A 48 3.07 -7.93 10.88
N TYR A 49 4.30 -7.98 10.36
CA TYR A 49 4.80 -9.03 9.47
C TYR A 49 4.74 -10.43 10.08
N ILE A 50 4.85 -10.55 11.40
CA ILE A 50 4.67 -11.84 12.09
C ILE A 50 3.27 -12.45 11.89
N TYR A 51 2.26 -11.62 11.62
CA TYR A 51 0.87 -12.05 11.41
C TYR A 51 0.50 -12.11 9.93
N SER A 52 0.85 -11.08 9.15
CA SER A 52 0.36 -10.89 7.79
C SER A 52 1.44 -11.01 6.71
N GLY A 53 2.72 -11.07 7.08
CA GLY A 53 3.84 -10.99 6.14
C GLY A 53 3.82 -12.09 5.08
N ALA A 54 3.47 -13.32 5.45
CA ALA A 54 3.36 -14.43 4.51
C ALA A 54 2.22 -14.22 3.48
N ILE A 55 1.13 -13.58 3.89
CA ILE A 55 0.00 -13.25 3.01
C ILE A 55 0.36 -12.07 2.09
N ALA A 56 1.03 -11.05 2.61
CA ALA A 56 1.54 -9.97 1.77
C ALA A 56 2.54 -10.51 0.72
N ALA A 57 3.45 -11.40 1.13
CA ALA A 57 4.45 -11.99 0.25
C ALA A 57 3.84 -12.78 -0.92
N SER A 58 2.71 -13.48 -0.73
CA SER A 58 2.04 -14.20 -1.82
C SER A 58 1.49 -13.27 -2.91
N ALA A 59 1.14 -12.03 -2.57
CA ALA A 59 0.79 -11.01 -3.54
C ALA A 59 2.04 -10.39 -4.19
N TYR A 60 2.99 -9.93 -3.37
CA TYR A 60 4.18 -9.19 -3.85
C TYR A 60 5.11 -10.03 -4.74
N VAL A 61 5.26 -11.33 -4.47
CA VAL A 61 6.13 -12.21 -5.29
C VAL A 61 5.66 -12.29 -6.75
N THR A 62 4.37 -12.06 -7.01
CA THR A 62 3.81 -12.02 -8.37
C THR A 62 4.39 -10.86 -9.20
N LEU A 63 4.77 -9.76 -8.54
CA LEU A 63 5.34 -8.58 -9.20
C LEU A 63 6.74 -8.82 -9.78
N CYS A 64 7.52 -9.75 -9.21
CA CYS A 64 8.93 -9.95 -9.56
C CYS A 64 9.15 -10.24 -11.06
N SER A 65 8.17 -10.86 -11.72
CA SER A 65 8.26 -11.18 -13.15
C SER A 65 8.12 -9.99 -14.10
N PHE A 66 7.64 -8.84 -13.62
CA PHE A 66 7.45 -7.62 -14.40
C PHE A 66 7.86 -6.35 -13.64
N ALA A 67 8.66 -6.50 -12.59
CA ALA A 67 9.07 -5.42 -11.70
C ALA A 67 9.74 -4.24 -12.44
N GLU A 68 10.47 -4.52 -13.53
CA GLU A 68 11.15 -3.50 -14.33
C GLU A 68 10.19 -2.58 -15.10
N CYS A 69 8.96 -3.02 -15.34
CA CYS A 69 7.93 -2.22 -16.01
C CYS A 69 7.32 -1.18 -15.06
N ILE A 70 7.22 -1.49 -13.76
CA ILE A 70 6.54 -0.62 -12.79
C ILE A 70 7.43 0.57 -12.43
N ARG A 71 6.92 1.78 -12.64
CA ARG A 71 7.58 3.06 -12.31
C ARG A 71 6.81 3.90 -11.30
N ARG A 72 5.51 3.64 -11.16
CA ARG A 72 4.63 4.33 -10.22
C ARG A 72 3.82 3.34 -9.41
N VAL A 73 3.75 3.58 -8.10
CA VAL A 73 2.91 2.79 -7.20
C VAL A 73 1.91 3.73 -6.51
N ILE A 74 0.63 3.55 -6.79
CA ILE A 74 -0.45 4.23 -6.07
C ILE A 74 -0.76 3.42 -4.82
N LEU A 75 -0.60 4.01 -3.64
CA LEU A 75 -0.90 3.35 -2.37
C LEU A 75 -2.20 3.93 -1.82
N LEU A 76 -3.23 3.10 -1.71
CA LEU A 76 -4.48 3.42 -1.03
C LEU A 76 -4.52 2.66 0.29
N GLY A 77 -4.73 3.35 1.41
CA GLY A 77 -4.80 2.70 2.71
C GLY A 77 -5.72 3.42 3.67
N PRO A 78 -6.44 2.70 4.54
CA PRO A 78 -7.40 3.30 5.45
C PRO A 78 -6.73 4.22 6.46
N ALA A 79 -7.50 5.19 6.95
CA ALA A 79 -7.16 6.05 8.08
C ALA A 79 -7.53 5.39 9.41
N HIS A 80 -6.53 5.12 10.27
CA HIS A 80 -6.70 4.55 11.61
C HIS A 80 -6.52 5.58 12.72
N ARG A 81 -5.71 6.61 12.49
CA ARG A 81 -5.26 7.53 13.55
C ARG A 81 -6.04 8.83 13.61
N VAL A 82 -6.40 9.36 12.46
CA VAL A 82 -7.06 10.66 12.32
C VAL A 82 -8.29 10.47 11.45
N ALA A 83 -9.42 11.01 11.88
CA ALA A 83 -10.62 11.02 11.05
C ALA A 83 -10.37 11.91 9.83
N VAL A 84 -10.51 11.32 8.63
CA VAL A 84 -10.32 12.04 7.38
C VAL A 84 -11.55 11.86 6.47
N ARG A 85 -11.86 12.90 5.70
CA ARG A 85 -12.86 12.87 4.65
C ARG A 85 -12.14 12.86 3.30
N GLY A 86 -12.61 12.03 2.37
CA GLY A 86 -11.99 11.85 1.07
C GLY A 86 -10.63 11.14 1.15
N LEU A 87 -9.72 11.54 0.27
CA LEU A 87 -8.38 11.00 0.11
C LEU A 87 -7.35 12.07 0.49
N VAL A 88 -6.36 11.68 1.29
CA VAL A 88 -5.43 12.63 1.89
C VAL A 88 -4.01 12.32 1.43
N LEU A 89 -3.37 13.32 0.83
CA LEU A 89 -1.97 13.35 0.45
C LEU A 89 -1.08 13.82 1.62
N PRO A 90 0.18 13.38 1.66
CA PRO A 90 1.15 13.93 2.60
C PRO A 90 1.67 15.30 2.08
N ASN A 91 2.38 16.03 2.94
CA ASN A 91 3.12 17.24 2.55
C ASN A 91 4.64 17.03 2.72
N VAL A 92 5.18 16.02 2.04
CA VAL A 92 6.61 15.70 2.04
C VAL A 92 7.04 15.31 0.62
N ASP A 93 8.35 15.23 0.39
CA ASP A 93 8.91 14.82 -0.90
C ASP A 93 9.15 13.31 -0.99
N ALA A 94 9.26 12.61 0.15
CA ALA A 94 9.59 11.20 0.19
C ALA A 94 9.13 10.50 1.48
N PHE A 95 8.97 9.17 1.41
CA PHE A 95 8.81 8.31 2.57
C PHE A 95 10.11 7.54 2.81
N THR A 96 10.41 7.21 4.07
CA THR A 96 11.56 6.38 4.43
C THR A 96 11.14 5.10 5.14
N SER A 97 11.90 4.03 4.92
CA SER A 97 11.90 2.79 5.71
C SER A 97 13.35 2.45 6.09
N PRO A 98 13.60 1.39 6.88
CA PRO A 98 14.95 0.90 7.10
C PRO A 98 15.70 0.51 5.82
N LEU A 99 15.00 0.24 4.71
CA LEU A 99 15.61 -0.12 3.41
C LEU A 99 15.94 1.11 2.55
N GLY A 100 15.66 2.32 3.04
CA GLY A 100 15.99 3.56 2.35
C GLY A 100 14.76 4.42 2.05
N ARG A 101 14.87 5.24 1.00
CA ARG A 101 13.90 6.29 0.69
C ARG A 101 13.18 6.00 -0.63
N MET A 102 11.86 6.23 -0.65
CA MET A 102 11.03 6.25 -1.86
C MET A 102 10.52 7.67 -2.12
N MET A 103 10.74 8.16 -3.33
CA MET A 103 10.30 9.49 -3.73
C MET A 103 8.81 9.51 -4.03
N ILE A 104 8.14 10.61 -3.68
CA ILE A 104 6.76 10.85 -4.05
C ILE A 104 6.68 11.33 -5.50
N ASP A 105 5.73 10.79 -6.28
CA ASP A 105 5.46 11.25 -7.63
C ASP A 105 4.66 12.56 -7.60
N THR A 106 5.37 13.69 -7.63
CA THR A 106 4.77 15.02 -7.63
C THR A 106 3.99 15.33 -8.91
N ALA A 107 4.35 14.72 -10.04
CA ALA A 107 3.63 14.90 -11.29
C ALA A 107 2.25 14.25 -11.21
N ALA A 108 2.18 13.02 -10.67
CA ALA A 108 0.91 12.34 -10.42
C ALA A 108 0.05 13.07 -9.40
N ILE A 109 0.63 13.61 -8.32
CA ILE A 109 -0.09 14.43 -7.33
C ILE A 109 -0.75 15.66 -7.99
N THR A 110 -0.05 16.33 -8.91
CA THR A 110 -0.57 17.51 -9.61
C THR A 110 -1.87 17.19 -10.37
N ASN A 111 -2.00 15.96 -10.87
CA ASN A 111 -3.19 15.52 -11.60
C ASN A 111 -4.42 15.31 -10.71
N ILE A 112 -4.29 15.24 -9.39
CA ILE A 112 -5.40 14.91 -8.48
C ILE A 112 -5.63 15.95 -7.39
N ILE A 113 -4.65 16.80 -7.09
CA ILE A 113 -4.72 17.75 -5.95
C ILE A 113 -5.83 18.79 -6.10
N HIS A 114 -6.35 18.98 -7.32
CA HIS A 114 -7.45 19.89 -7.61
C HIS A 114 -8.84 19.27 -7.41
N LEU A 115 -8.92 17.96 -7.22
CA LEU A 115 -10.18 17.25 -6.99
C LEU A 115 -10.70 17.59 -5.57
N PRO A 116 -12.00 17.89 -5.40
CA PRO A 116 -12.56 18.38 -4.13
C PRO A 116 -12.46 17.37 -2.97
N GLN A 117 -12.40 16.08 -3.28
CA GLN A 117 -12.21 14.98 -2.32
C GLN A 117 -10.74 14.77 -1.93
N VAL A 118 -9.78 15.45 -2.58
CA VAL A 118 -8.35 15.33 -2.31
C VAL A 118 -7.89 16.49 -1.45
N THR A 119 -7.26 16.18 -0.31
CA THR A 119 -6.68 17.19 0.59
C THR A 119 -5.25 16.84 0.97
N VAL A 120 -4.52 17.80 1.54
CA VAL A 120 -3.14 17.59 2.03
C VAL A 120 -3.13 17.72 3.54
N SER A 121 -2.63 16.70 4.25
CA SER A 121 -2.49 16.76 5.72
C SER A 121 -1.32 15.89 6.22
N PRO A 122 -0.24 16.49 6.75
CA PRO A 122 0.83 15.75 7.40
C PRO A 122 0.35 14.90 8.58
N GLN A 123 -0.64 15.39 9.32
CA GLN A 123 -1.15 14.72 10.53
C GLN A 123 -1.85 13.40 10.20
N ALA A 124 -2.52 13.31 9.05
CA ALA A 124 -3.14 12.06 8.60
C ALA A 124 -2.10 10.98 8.27
N HIS A 125 -0.85 11.36 7.97
CA HIS A 125 0.20 10.44 7.52
C HIS A 125 1.21 10.08 8.60
N VAL A 126 1.51 11.01 9.53
CA VAL A 126 2.68 10.92 10.42
C VAL A 126 2.68 9.69 11.34
N LEU A 127 1.51 9.21 11.78
CA LEU A 127 1.35 8.01 12.60
C LEU A 127 0.58 6.89 11.91
N GLU A 128 0.15 7.09 10.66
CA GLU A 128 -0.60 6.09 9.90
C GLU A 128 0.34 4.99 9.40
N HIS A 129 -0.07 3.74 9.53
CA HIS A 129 0.77 2.59 9.24
C HIS A 129 0.30 1.80 8.02
N SER A 130 -0.97 1.95 7.62
CA SER A 130 -1.57 1.15 6.53
C SER A 130 -0.78 1.25 5.22
N LEU A 131 -0.22 2.42 4.91
CA LEU A 131 0.65 2.63 3.75
C LEU A 131 2.10 2.23 4.03
N GLU A 132 2.58 2.46 5.26
CA GLU A 132 3.98 2.26 5.63
C GLU A 132 4.41 0.79 5.58
N VAL A 133 3.55 -0.11 6.05
CA VAL A 133 3.83 -1.55 6.14
C VAL A 133 4.05 -2.17 4.76
N GLN A 134 3.59 -1.50 3.70
CA GLN A 134 3.78 -1.93 2.30
C GLN A 134 5.15 -1.54 1.75
N LEU A 135 5.78 -0.52 2.32
CA LEU A 135 6.98 0.09 1.76
C LEU A 135 8.18 -0.88 1.69
N PRO A 136 8.51 -1.65 2.75
CA PRO A 136 9.63 -2.58 2.66
C PRO A 136 9.44 -3.66 1.59
N PHE A 137 8.23 -4.23 1.47
CA PHE A 137 7.92 -5.19 0.40
C PHE A 137 8.14 -4.57 -0.99
N LEU A 138 7.64 -3.35 -1.22
CA LEU A 138 7.85 -2.65 -2.49
C LEU A 138 9.32 -2.41 -2.80
N GLN A 139 10.14 -2.02 -1.81
CA GLN A 139 11.58 -1.83 -2.00
C GLN A 139 12.34 -3.14 -2.23
N SER A 140 11.82 -4.26 -1.74
CA SER A 140 12.39 -5.59 -1.97
C SER A 140 11.96 -6.22 -3.30
N THR A 141 10.83 -5.80 -3.88
CA THR A 141 10.33 -6.36 -5.15
C THR A 141 10.54 -5.46 -6.35
N LEU A 142 10.64 -4.15 -6.18
CA LEU A 142 10.77 -3.16 -7.26
C LEU A 142 12.08 -2.39 -7.14
N THR A 143 12.60 -1.93 -8.29
CA THR A 143 13.94 -1.32 -8.36
C THR A 143 13.90 0.21 -8.46
N ASP A 144 13.21 0.75 -9.48
CA ASP A 144 13.20 2.18 -9.79
C ASP A 144 11.77 2.68 -9.95
N PHE A 145 11.19 3.14 -8.85
CA PHE A 145 9.80 3.57 -8.79
C PHE A 145 9.59 4.75 -7.83
N SER A 146 8.45 5.40 -8.00
CA SER A 146 7.94 6.46 -7.13
C SER A 146 6.56 6.08 -6.59
N ILE A 147 6.15 6.72 -5.49
CA ILE A 147 4.89 6.40 -4.80
C ILE A 147 3.91 7.58 -4.82
N VAL A 148 2.61 7.27 -4.84
CA VAL A 148 1.52 8.21 -4.57
C VAL A 148 0.73 7.71 -3.36
N PRO A 149 1.12 8.11 -2.14
CA PRO A 149 0.48 7.66 -0.91
C PRO A 149 -0.79 8.46 -0.62
N LEU A 150 -1.93 7.76 -0.57
CA LEU A 150 -3.24 8.32 -0.26
C LEU A 150 -3.83 7.60 0.97
N VAL A 151 -3.96 8.35 2.06
CA VAL A 151 -4.76 7.89 3.20
C VAL A 151 -6.22 8.11 2.86
N VAL A 152 -7.00 7.03 2.82
CA VAL A 152 -8.41 7.02 2.45
C VAL A 152 -9.25 6.94 3.73
N GLY A 153 -10.15 7.90 3.94
CA GLY A 153 -11.09 7.87 5.05
C GLY A 153 -12.52 7.71 4.59
N MET A 154 -13.38 8.64 5.02
CA MET A 154 -14.76 8.71 4.58
C MET A 154 -14.82 9.21 3.14
N ALA A 155 -14.73 8.28 2.19
CA ALA A 155 -14.84 8.53 0.76
C ALA A 155 -15.86 7.56 0.14
N SER A 156 -16.61 8.01 -0.87
CA SER A 156 -17.46 7.12 -1.68
C SER A 156 -16.62 6.34 -2.70
N ALA A 157 -17.19 5.28 -3.27
CA ALA A 157 -16.52 4.52 -4.34
C ALA A 157 -16.27 5.39 -5.57
N GLU A 158 -17.20 6.29 -5.89
CA GLU A 158 -17.10 7.25 -6.99
C GLU A 158 -15.99 8.27 -6.75
N GLU A 159 -15.88 8.81 -5.53
CA GLU A 159 -14.80 9.75 -5.17
C GLU A 159 -13.42 9.11 -5.33
N VAL A 160 -13.27 7.84 -4.94
CA VAL A 160 -12.02 7.06 -5.12
C VAL A 160 -11.79 6.75 -6.60
N ALA A 161 -12.83 6.36 -7.35
CA ALA A 161 -12.75 6.06 -8.77
C ALA A 161 -12.29 7.28 -9.59
N GLU A 162 -12.83 8.47 -9.33
CA GLU A 162 -12.41 9.71 -10.01
C GLU A 162 -10.92 10.01 -9.81
N VAL A 163 -10.39 9.76 -8.61
CA VAL A 163 -8.95 9.90 -8.33
C VAL A 163 -8.16 8.84 -9.09
N LEU A 164 -8.62 7.59 -9.08
CA LEU A 164 -7.95 6.50 -9.78
C LEU A 164 -7.99 6.66 -11.29
N ASP A 165 -9.05 7.19 -11.89
CA ASP A 165 -9.13 7.48 -13.32
C ASP A 165 -8.03 8.47 -13.76
N CYS A 166 -7.70 9.44 -12.91
CA CYS A 166 -6.61 10.39 -13.15
C CYS A 166 -5.21 9.76 -12.98
N LEU A 167 -5.11 8.64 -12.26
CA LEU A 167 -3.85 7.99 -11.89
C LEU A 167 -3.64 6.64 -12.56
N TRP A 168 -4.64 6.09 -13.25
CA TRP A 168 -4.71 4.68 -13.64
C TRP A 168 -3.48 4.22 -14.43
N GLY A 169 -3.01 5.09 -15.33
CA GLY A 169 -1.83 4.86 -16.16
C GLY A 169 -1.93 3.59 -17.02
N SER A 170 -0.79 3.15 -17.55
CA SER A 170 -0.67 1.87 -18.28
C SER A 170 0.12 0.85 -17.46
N GLU A 171 0.90 -0.02 -18.08
CA GLU A 171 1.62 -1.10 -17.40
C GLU A 171 2.68 -0.59 -16.39
N GLU A 172 3.06 0.69 -16.48
CA GLU A 172 4.00 1.33 -15.56
C GLU A 172 3.43 1.69 -14.19
N THR A 173 2.10 1.65 -14.05
CA THR A 173 1.42 2.04 -12.81
C THR A 173 0.80 0.82 -12.13
N LEU A 174 1.24 0.55 -10.89
CA LEU A 174 0.69 -0.45 -9.99
C LEU A 174 -0.19 0.22 -8.92
N ILE A 175 -1.31 -0.39 -8.60
CA ILE A 175 -2.17 0.04 -7.49
C ILE A 175 -2.04 -0.96 -6.33
N ILE A 176 -1.75 -0.46 -5.13
CA ILE A 176 -1.76 -1.23 -3.89
C ILE A 176 -2.92 -0.73 -3.04
N VAL A 177 -3.88 -1.61 -2.80
CA VAL A 177 -4.98 -1.38 -1.86
C VAL A 177 -4.63 -2.10 -0.56
N SER A 178 -4.31 -1.32 0.45
CA SER A 178 -3.95 -1.82 1.77
C SER A 178 -5.21 -2.07 2.60
N SER A 179 -5.53 -3.33 2.86
CA SER A 179 -6.71 -3.73 3.63
C SER A 179 -6.47 -5.03 4.37
N ASP A 180 -6.73 -5.02 5.67
CA ASP A 180 -7.09 -6.22 6.42
C ASP A 180 -8.59 -6.53 6.17
N LEU A 181 -9.07 -7.70 6.59
CA LEU A 181 -10.49 -8.07 6.51
C LEU A 181 -11.16 -8.03 7.89
N SER A 182 -11.72 -9.13 8.37
CA SER A 182 -12.44 -9.15 9.65
C SER A 182 -11.54 -8.91 10.87
N HIS A 183 -11.97 -8.02 11.76
CA HIS A 183 -11.40 -7.84 13.10
C HIS A 183 -12.39 -8.27 14.19
N TYR A 184 -11.88 -8.82 15.30
CA TYR A 184 -12.64 -9.16 16.51
C TYR A 184 -13.79 -10.16 16.33
N GLN A 185 -13.78 -10.92 15.23
CA GLN A 185 -14.75 -11.98 14.98
C GLN A 185 -14.22 -13.35 15.40
N PRO A 186 -15.07 -14.27 15.91
CA PRO A 186 -14.71 -15.67 16.01
C PRO A 186 -14.24 -16.22 14.67
N TYR A 187 -13.20 -17.05 14.67
CA TYR A 187 -12.50 -17.47 13.44
C TYR A 187 -13.42 -18.00 12.34
N ALA A 188 -14.38 -18.88 12.67
CA ALA A 188 -15.32 -19.41 11.69
C ALA A 188 -16.25 -18.35 11.09
N ILE A 189 -16.59 -17.31 11.86
CA ILE A 189 -17.38 -16.17 11.38
C ILE A 189 -16.52 -15.28 10.48
N ALA A 190 -15.29 -14.96 10.91
CA ALA A 190 -14.33 -14.21 10.10
C ALA A 190 -14.15 -14.85 8.73
N GLN A 191 -13.82 -16.16 8.68
CA GLN A 191 -13.65 -16.89 7.42
C GLN A 191 -14.87 -16.79 6.51
N ARG A 192 -16.08 -16.93 7.07
CA ARG A 192 -17.31 -16.88 6.29
C ARG A 192 -17.58 -15.50 5.72
N GLU A 193 -17.47 -14.45 6.52
CA GLU A 193 -17.72 -13.08 6.06
C GLU A 193 -16.62 -12.61 5.10
N ASP A 194 -15.36 -12.93 5.39
CA ASP A 194 -14.22 -12.63 4.53
C ASP A 194 -14.35 -13.31 3.15
N SER A 195 -14.79 -14.58 3.13
CA SER A 195 -15.03 -15.30 1.88
C SER A 195 -16.14 -14.68 1.04
N LYS A 196 -17.18 -14.11 1.68
CA LYS A 196 -18.24 -13.37 0.97
C LYS A 196 -17.68 -12.09 0.36
N THR A 197 -16.91 -11.31 1.13
CA THR A 197 -16.26 -10.09 0.66
C THR A 197 -15.37 -10.38 -0.55
N VAL A 198 -14.52 -11.39 -0.47
CA VAL A 198 -13.67 -11.83 -1.60
C VAL A 198 -14.52 -12.25 -2.80
N SER A 199 -15.58 -13.01 -2.59
CA SER A 199 -16.48 -13.44 -3.67
C SER A 199 -17.15 -12.25 -4.35
N SER A 200 -17.57 -11.24 -3.60
CA SER A 200 -18.15 -10.01 -4.16
C SER A 200 -17.12 -9.22 -4.98
N ILE A 201 -15.88 -9.10 -4.51
CA ILE A 201 -14.80 -8.45 -5.26
C ILE A 201 -14.56 -9.17 -6.59
N LEU A 202 -14.50 -10.50 -6.59
CA LEU A 202 -14.27 -11.31 -7.79
C LEU A 202 -15.44 -11.29 -8.80
N GLN A 203 -16.62 -10.85 -8.39
CA GLN A 203 -17.82 -10.77 -9.26
C GLN A 203 -18.00 -9.41 -9.93
N LEU A 204 -17.19 -8.41 -9.57
CA LEU A 204 -17.15 -7.12 -10.25
C LEU A 204 -16.39 -7.29 -11.58
N ASN A 205 -17.13 -7.69 -12.62
CA ASN A 205 -16.68 -7.66 -14.02
C ASN A 205 -17.17 -6.38 -14.69
#